data_AF-A0A4V1T720-F1
#
_entry.id   AF-A0A4V1T720-F1
#
_cell.length_a   1.000
_cell.length_b   1.000
_cell.length_c   1.000
_cell.angle_alpha   90.00
_cell.angle_beta   90.00
_cell.angle_gamma   90.00
#
_symmetry.space_group_name_H-M   'P 1'
#
loop_
_entity.id
_entity.type
_entity.pdbx_description
1 polymer ?
#
loop_
_entity_poly.entity_id
_entity_poly.type
_entity_poly.pdbx_seq_one_letter_code
_entity_poly.pdbx_strand_id
1 'polypeptide(L)'
;MNALGHLIKTAVPVAAFLAAAASMPAYGQQSQQSCFPSRFGPEDQAGNLNHITPEKTRRASRLIKQGKSYALGIETNKNTPAYAPRTFEIKVVQPGQEKGPIGPSKTTYNDDIINGWVGIGSQLD
;
A
#
# COMPACT_ATOMS: atom_id res chain seq x y z
N MET A 1 -27.76 -58.47 -45.78
CA MET A 1 -27.33 -59.80 -45.32
C MET A 1 -26.52 -59.60 -44.04
N ASN A 2 -26.99 -60.20 -42.94
CA ASN A 2 -26.44 -60.30 -41.57
C ASN A 2 -26.24 -58.94 -40.84
N ALA A 3 -27.12 -58.44 -39.95
CA ALA A 3 -27.74 -58.98 -38.73
C ALA A 3 -26.72 -59.32 -37.61
N LEU A 4 -26.64 -58.46 -36.57
CA LEU A 4 -27.08 -58.70 -35.17
C LEU A 4 -26.29 -57.82 -34.17
N GLY A 5 -26.98 -57.18 -33.20
CA GLY A 5 -26.33 -56.67 -31.99
C GLY A 5 -27.05 -55.56 -31.21
N HIS A 6 -28.19 -55.88 -30.60
CA HIS A 6 -28.75 -55.38 -29.32
C HIS A 6 -28.59 -53.89 -28.91
N LEU A 7 -29.70 -53.15 -28.80
CA LEU A 7 -30.35 -52.73 -27.52
C LEU A 7 -29.37 -52.06 -26.55
N ILE A 8 -29.53 -50.78 -26.19
CA ILE A 8 -30.44 -50.32 -25.14
C ILE A 8 -30.74 -48.81 -25.32
N LYS A 9 -32.03 -48.46 -25.28
CA LYS A 9 -32.52 -47.10 -25.06
C LYS A 9 -32.45 -46.82 -23.56
N THR A 10 -31.65 -45.85 -23.13
CA THR A 10 -31.86 -45.17 -21.83
C THR A 10 -31.62 -43.69 -22.00
N ALA A 11 -32.70 -42.93 -21.96
CA ALA A 11 -32.70 -41.48 -21.81
C ALA A 11 -32.01 -41.14 -20.48
N VAL A 12 -30.96 -40.32 -20.53
CA VAL A 12 -30.37 -39.74 -19.34
C VAL A 12 -31.18 -38.49 -18.99
N PRO A 13 -31.79 -38.41 -17.79
CA PRO A 13 -32.64 -37.29 -17.44
C PRO A 13 -31.80 -36.04 -17.15
N VAL A 14 -32.23 -34.94 -17.78
CA VAL A 14 -31.81 -33.57 -17.49
C VAL A 14 -32.30 -33.20 -16.09
N ALA A 15 -31.50 -33.42 -15.05
CA ALA A 15 -31.82 -32.94 -13.70
C ALA A 15 -30.61 -33.02 -12.74
N ALA A 16 -29.61 -32.14 -12.91
CA ALA A 16 -28.64 -31.87 -11.83
C ALA A 16 -27.76 -30.64 -12.11
N PHE A 17 -28.32 -29.43 -12.20
CA PHE A 17 -27.50 -28.18 -12.19
C PHE A 17 -28.23 -26.97 -11.61
N LEU A 18 -28.87 -27.10 -10.44
CA LEU A 18 -29.59 -25.96 -9.81
C LEU A 18 -29.43 -25.85 -8.27
N ALA A 19 -28.27 -26.17 -7.70
CA ALA A 19 -28.08 -25.98 -6.25
C ALA A 19 -26.64 -25.61 -5.85
N ALA A 20 -26.16 -24.43 -6.25
CA ALA A 20 -24.90 -23.87 -5.71
C ALA A 20 -24.82 -22.33 -5.76
N ALA A 21 -25.91 -21.60 -5.48
CA ALA A 21 -25.93 -20.13 -5.54
C ALA A 21 -26.18 -19.42 -4.19
N ALA A 22 -26.06 -20.11 -3.05
CA ALA A 22 -26.51 -19.57 -1.75
C ALA A 22 -25.39 -19.29 -0.73
N SER A 23 -24.17 -18.99 -1.17
CA SER A 23 -23.09 -18.55 -0.27
C SER A 23 -22.24 -17.46 -0.92
N MET A 24 -22.89 -16.36 -1.31
CA MET A 24 -22.17 -15.10 -1.51
C MET A 24 -21.90 -14.47 -0.14
N PRO A 25 -20.65 -14.14 0.20
CA PRO A 25 -20.38 -13.38 1.41
C PRO A 25 -21.10 -12.04 1.30
N ALA A 26 -21.87 -11.70 2.32
CA ALA A 26 -22.47 -10.37 2.44
C ALA A 26 -21.31 -9.36 2.60
N TYR A 27 -20.94 -8.69 1.51
CA TYR A 27 -20.15 -7.47 1.61
C TYR A 27 -20.99 -6.48 2.42
N GLY A 28 -20.49 -6.07 3.58
CA GLY A 28 -21.17 -5.11 4.44
C GLY A 28 -21.55 -3.87 3.63
N GLN A 29 -22.82 -3.46 3.71
CA GLN A 29 -23.26 -2.17 3.18
C GLN A 29 -22.44 -1.07 3.87
N GLN A 30 -21.45 -0.55 3.17
CA GLN A 30 -20.70 0.61 3.62
C GLN A 30 -21.67 1.79 3.58
N SER A 31 -22.04 2.32 4.74
CA SER A 31 -22.81 3.56 4.82
C SER A 31 -22.07 4.61 4.00
N GLN A 32 -22.72 5.20 3.00
CA GLN A 32 -22.17 6.36 2.30
C GLN A 32 -21.93 7.45 3.34
N GLN A 33 -20.68 7.64 3.73
CA GLN A 33 -20.28 8.80 4.51
C GLN A 33 -20.63 10.03 3.67
N SER A 34 -21.55 10.84 4.17
CA SER A 34 -21.84 12.14 3.59
C SER A 34 -20.58 12.98 3.71
N CYS A 35 -19.83 13.16 2.62
CA CYS A 35 -18.75 14.13 2.58
C CYS A 35 -19.35 15.52 2.76
N PHE A 36 -19.06 16.15 3.89
CA PHE A 36 -19.43 17.54 4.12
C PHE A 36 -18.53 18.44 3.27
N PRO A 37 -19.07 19.54 2.71
CA PRO A 37 -18.25 20.53 2.01
C PRO A 37 -17.10 21.00 2.89
N SER A 38 -15.91 21.18 2.31
CA SER A 38 -14.80 21.76 3.07
C SER A 38 -15.16 23.18 3.51
N ARG A 39 -14.90 23.46 4.80
CA ARG A 39 -15.06 24.82 5.35
C ARG A 39 -14.07 25.83 4.75
N PHE A 40 -13.04 25.36 4.05
CA PHE A 40 -12.00 26.22 3.46
C PHE A 40 -12.28 26.55 1.98
N GLY A 41 -13.37 26.03 1.42
CA GLY A 41 -13.79 26.29 0.06
C GLY A 41 -14.01 25.00 -0.74
N PRO A 42 -14.76 25.08 -1.84
CA PRO A 42 -15.15 23.91 -2.63
C PRO A 42 -13.96 23.18 -3.28
N GLU A 43 -12.86 23.89 -3.57
CA GLU A 43 -11.65 23.34 -4.21
C GLU A 43 -10.55 22.96 -3.20
N ASP A 44 -10.84 22.96 -1.90
CA ASP A 44 -9.85 22.65 -0.86
C ASP A 44 -9.40 21.18 -0.92
N GLN A 45 -8.09 20.99 -1.04
CA GLN A 45 -7.42 19.68 -0.98
C GLN A 45 -6.50 19.53 0.24
N ALA A 46 -6.37 20.58 1.05
CA ALA A 46 -5.46 20.60 2.21
C ALA A 46 -6.18 20.28 3.53
N GLY A 47 -7.49 20.51 3.60
CA GLY A 47 -8.29 20.20 4.78
C GLY A 47 -7.76 20.90 6.03
N ASN A 48 -7.53 20.16 7.11
CA ASN A 48 -7.07 20.75 8.37
C ASN A 48 -5.65 21.33 8.31
N LEU A 49 -4.85 21.02 7.28
CA LEU A 49 -3.55 21.67 7.09
C LEU A 49 -3.66 23.19 6.89
N ASN A 50 -4.81 23.68 6.43
CA ASN A 50 -5.10 25.12 6.36
C ASN A 50 -5.02 25.83 7.73
N HIS A 51 -5.06 25.09 8.84
CA HIS A 51 -4.81 25.66 10.17
C HIS A 51 -3.35 25.95 10.46
N ILE A 52 -2.40 25.43 9.70
CA ILE A 52 -0.98 25.68 9.89
C ILE A 52 -0.63 26.98 9.16
N THR A 53 -0.61 28.09 9.89
CA THR A 53 -0.34 29.43 9.34
C THR A 53 1.09 29.90 9.65
N PRO A 54 1.65 30.86 8.86
CA PRO A 54 2.98 31.42 9.14
C PRO A 54 3.13 31.96 10.56
N GLU A 55 2.07 32.58 11.07
CA GLU A 55 1.99 33.11 12.42
C GLU A 55 2.03 31.98 13.49
N LYS A 56 1.30 30.88 13.29
CA LYS A 56 1.39 29.71 14.19
C LYS A 56 2.77 29.04 14.14
N THR A 57 3.35 28.89 12.96
CA THR A 57 4.71 28.36 12.78
C THR A 57 5.75 29.23 13.49
N ARG A 58 5.66 30.57 13.35
CA ARG A 58 6.54 31.51 14.06
C ARG A 58 6.35 31.46 15.58
N ARG A 59 5.13 31.24 16.07
CA ARG A 59 4.92 31.02 17.51
C ARG A 59 5.51 29.69 17.98
N ALA A 60 5.36 28.62 17.21
CA ALA A 60 5.92 27.32 17.54
C ALA A 60 7.46 27.36 17.62
N SER A 61 8.14 28.12 16.74
CA SER A 61 9.61 28.25 16.81
C SER A 61 10.10 28.86 18.12
N ARG A 62 9.29 29.71 18.78
CA ARG A 62 9.62 30.26 20.10
C ARG A 62 9.64 29.21 21.21
N LEU A 63 9.09 28.01 21.00
CA LEU A 63 9.16 26.90 21.97
C LEU A 63 10.56 26.26 22.04
N ILE A 64 11.41 26.48 21.02
CA ILE A 64 12.79 26.02 21.02
C ILE A 64 13.60 26.88 22.01
N LYS A 65 13.83 26.36 23.23
CA LYS A 65 14.59 27.07 24.29
C LYS A 65 15.96 26.47 24.57
N GLN A 66 16.06 25.15 24.54
CA GLN A 66 17.26 24.41 24.94
C GLN A 66 18.04 23.82 23.77
N GLY A 67 17.55 23.96 22.53
CA GLY A 67 18.17 23.36 21.35
C GLY A 67 18.17 21.83 21.33
N LYS A 68 17.35 21.17 22.16
CA LYS A 68 17.23 19.71 22.20
C LYS A 68 16.37 19.23 21.03
N SER A 69 16.77 18.11 20.44
CA SER A 69 16.05 17.40 19.38
C SER A 69 15.81 15.95 19.79
N TYR A 70 14.65 15.42 19.42
CA TYR A 70 14.24 14.04 19.70
C TYR A 70 13.65 13.44 18.42
N ALA A 71 14.14 12.27 18.02
CA ALA A 71 13.55 11.53 16.91
C ALA A 71 12.22 10.90 17.36
N LEU A 72 11.13 11.24 16.66
CA LEU A 72 9.82 10.59 16.82
C LEU A 72 9.57 9.52 15.75
N GLY A 73 10.51 9.37 14.81
CA GLY A 73 10.56 8.29 13.83
C GLY A 73 11.09 7.01 14.45
N ILE A 74 10.48 5.86 14.14
CA ILE A 74 11.08 4.55 14.43
C ILE A 74 12.01 4.12 13.30
N GLU A 75 12.89 3.16 13.58
CA GLU A 75 13.64 2.47 12.53
C GLU A 75 12.68 1.68 11.64
N THR A 76 12.74 1.93 10.33
CA THR A 76 11.93 1.22 9.33
C THR A 76 12.82 0.29 8.51
N ASN A 77 12.56 -1.01 8.61
CA ASN A 77 13.26 -2.07 7.88
C ASN A 77 12.32 -3.26 7.63
N LYS A 78 12.85 -4.35 7.07
CA LYS A 78 12.06 -5.56 6.73
C LYS A 78 11.37 -6.27 7.90
N ASN A 79 11.80 -5.99 9.12
CA ASN A 79 11.23 -6.55 10.34
C ASN A 79 10.27 -5.58 11.04
N THR A 80 10.08 -4.36 10.50
CA THR A 80 9.15 -3.39 11.07
C THR A 80 7.73 -3.96 11.04
N PRO A 81 7.02 -4.03 12.18
CA PRO A 81 5.65 -4.51 12.21
C PRO A 81 4.76 -3.70 11.28
N ALA A 82 4.02 -4.39 10.41
CA ALA A 82 3.14 -3.77 9.44
C ALA A 82 1.82 -4.55 9.34
N TYR A 83 0.73 -3.85 9.05
CA TYR A 83 -0.54 -4.49 8.75
C TYR A 83 -0.44 -5.23 7.42
N ALA A 84 -0.76 -6.52 7.42
CA ALA A 84 -0.68 -7.35 6.22
C ALA A 84 -1.59 -6.82 5.09
N PRO A 85 -1.15 -6.86 3.81
CA PRO A 85 0.03 -7.55 3.27
C PRO A 85 1.28 -6.65 3.11
N ARG A 86 1.35 -5.52 3.81
CA ARG A 86 2.40 -4.51 3.59
C ARG A 86 3.79 -5.04 3.97
N THR A 87 4.81 -4.79 3.14
CA THR A 87 6.22 -5.11 3.43
C THR A 87 7.13 -3.91 3.17
N PHE A 88 8.37 -3.98 3.62
CA PHE A 88 9.37 -2.95 3.38
C PHE A 88 10.73 -3.62 3.18
N GLU A 89 11.44 -3.29 2.12
CA GLU A 89 12.79 -3.79 1.87
C GLU A 89 13.69 -2.68 1.31
N ILE A 90 14.96 -2.74 1.69
CA ILE A 90 16.02 -1.89 1.14
C ILE A 90 17.09 -2.80 0.55
N LYS A 91 17.53 -2.50 -0.67
CA LYS A 91 18.66 -3.14 -1.32
C LYS A 91 19.73 -2.10 -1.60
N VAL A 92 20.91 -2.30 -1.00
CA VAL A 92 22.11 -1.53 -1.32
C VAL A 92 22.74 -2.10 -2.60
N VAL A 93 23.08 -1.23 -3.54
CA VAL A 93 23.65 -1.55 -4.86
C VAL A 93 24.87 -0.68 -5.17
N GLN A 94 25.69 -1.10 -6.13
CA GLN A 94 26.85 -0.35 -6.62
C GLN A 94 26.86 -0.30 -8.16
N PRO A 95 25.93 0.45 -8.79
CA PRO A 95 25.75 0.39 -10.24
C PRO A 95 26.99 0.90 -11.00
N GLY A 96 27.39 0.22 -12.08
CA GLY A 96 28.49 0.65 -12.93
C GLY A 96 29.89 0.49 -12.30
N GLN A 97 29.98 -0.19 -11.16
CA GLN A 97 31.22 -0.49 -10.43
C GLN A 97 31.55 -1.99 -10.45
N GLU A 98 30.94 -2.76 -11.36
CA GLU A 98 31.10 -4.22 -11.45
C GLU A 98 32.55 -4.62 -11.76
N LYS A 99 33.34 -3.68 -12.33
CA LYS A 99 34.77 -3.85 -12.65
C LYS A 99 35.69 -3.05 -11.71
N GLY A 100 35.16 -2.56 -10.59
CA GLY A 100 35.88 -1.72 -9.63
C GLY A 100 35.57 -0.23 -9.76
N PRO A 101 36.38 0.63 -9.13
CA PRO A 101 36.13 2.06 -9.06
C PRO A 101 36.01 2.75 -10.43
N ILE A 102 35.18 3.79 -10.49
CA ILE A 102 34.87 4.49 -11.73
C ILE A 102 35.94 5.53 -12.06
N GLY A 103 36.48 5.44 -13.27
CA GLY A 103 37.33 6.45 -13.89
C GLY A 103 38.68 6.67 -13.21
N PRO A 104 39.48 7.63 -13.71
CA PRO A 104 40.81 7.92 -13.17
C PRO A 104 40.82 8.38 -11.71
N SER A 105 39.72 8.97 -11.22
CA SER A 105 39.56 9.39 -9.84
C SER A 105 39.37 8.22 -8.86
N LYS A 106 39.17 7.00 -9.37
CA LYS A 106 38.84 5.82 -8.56
C LYS A 106 37.63 6.06 -7.64
N THR A 107 36.61 6.73 -8.17
CA THR A 107 35.40 7.04 -7.40
C THR A 107 34.65 5.75 -7.07
N THR A 108 34.17 5.63 -5.84
CA THR A 108 33.27 4.55 -5.41
C THR A 108 32.03 5.12 -4.72
N TYR A 109 30.90 4.44 -4.84
CA TYR A 109 29.66 4.81 -4.14
C TYR A 109 28.78 3.60 -3.85
N ASN A 110 27.86 3.78 -2.90
CA ASN A 110 26.72 2.88 -2.70
C ASN A 110 25.46 3.67 -3.03
N ASP A 111 24.46 2.97 -3.54
CA ASP A 111 23.13 3.51 -3.82
C ASP A 111 22.07 2.54 -3.28
N ASP A 112 20.84 3.02 -3.07
CA ASP A 112 19.81 2.26 -2.38
C ASP A 112 18.52 2.18 -3.20
N ILE A 113 17.94 0.98 -3.31
CA ILE A 113 16.58 0.77 -3.82
C ILE A 113 15.67 0.42 -2.66
N ILE A 114 14.61 1.19 -2.47
CA ILE A 114 13.55 0.92 -1.49
C ILE A 114 12.31 0.41 -2.21
N ASN A 115 11.79 -0.73 -1.78
CA ASN A 115 10.50 -1.26 -2.20
C ASN A 115 9.64 -1.48 -0.95
N GLY A 116 8.55 -0.73 -0.81
CA GLY A 116 7.74 -0.82 0.39
C GLY A 116 6.47 0.03 0.32
N TRP A 117 5.63 -0.15 1.34
CA TRP A 117 4.40 0.61 1.48
C TRP A 117 4.65 1.85 2.35
N VAL A 118 4.07 2.98 1.96
CA VAL A 118 4.18 4.26 2.70
C VAL A 118 3.54 4.21 4.09
N GLY A 119 2.63 3.26 4.31
CA GLY A 119 1.97 3.01 5.59
C GLY A 119 2.71 2.00 6.47
N ILE A 120 4.04 2.08 6.53
CA ILE A 120 4.91 1.28 7.41
C ILE A 120 5.91 2.23 8.09
N GLY A 121 6.06 2.09 9.41
CA GLY A 121 6.90 2.98 10.21
C GLY A 121 6.13 4.17 10.75
N SER A 122 6.84 5.21 11.18
CA SER A 122 6.20 6.47 11.56
C SER A 122 5.65 7.18 10.31
N GLN A 123 4.34 7.41 10.25
CA GLN A 123 3.64 7.85 9.05
C GLN A 123 2.67 9.02 9.27
N LEU A 124 2.31 9.69 8.17
CA LEU A 124 1.16 10.59 8.04
C LEU A 124 0.27 10.01 6.94
N ASP A 125 -1.04 9.93 7.19
CA ASP A 125 -2.04 9.40 6.27
C ASP A 125 -3.00 10.49 5.78
#